data_AF-A0A9N7ZA66-F1
#
_entry.id   AF-A0A9N7ZA66-F1
#
_cell.length_a   1.000
_cell.length_b   1.000
_cell.length_c   1.000
_cell.angle_alpha   90.00
_cell.angle_beta   90.00
_cell.angle_gamma   90.00
#
_symmetry.space_group_name_H-M   'P 1'
#
loop_
_entity.id
_entity.type
_entity.pdbx_description
1 polymer ?
#
loop_
_entity_poly.entity_id
_entity_poly.type
_entity_poly.pdbx_seq_one_letter_code
_entity_poly.pdbx_strand_id
1 'polypeptide(L)'
;MDTGGTVTHFYPLLLPLPLSAEDSIPPSPEQALRCRALSLEPRGLYLVHAPLTLLLWVGTQVPASTLVELFNTSCFSALSSGETKLPVLENPLSVSVRSLVDTLNSLVPCARKLWVVKQGDTCEEALQRHLVEDKSPNGGASYADFLYHLHINSVRMLQ
;
A
#
# COMPACT_ATOMS: atom_id res chain seq x y z
N MET A 1 -1.63 -12.58 18.25
CA MET A 1 -1.24 -12.65 16.83
C MET A 1 -0.35 -13.86 16.67
N ASP A 2 -0.54 -14.62 15.60
CA ASP A 2 0.36 -15.68 15.16
C ASP A 2 1.63 -15.08 14.54
N THR A 3 2.63 -15.92 14.25
CA THR A 3 3.92 -15.46 13.69
C THR A 3 3.74 -14.72 12.36
N GLY A 4 2.89 -15.23 11.47
CA GLY A 4 2.59 -14.59 10.18
C GLY A 4 1.91 -13.23 10.33
N GLY A 5 0.90 -13.14 11.20
CA GLY A 5 0.24 -11.88 11.53
C GLY A 5 1.18 -10.86 12.17
N THR A 6 2.13 -11.30 13.00
CA THR A 6 3.13 -10.40 13.59
C THR A 6 4.13 -9.86 12.55
N VAL A 7 4.60 -10.69 11.61
CA VAL A 7 5.52 -10.23 10.55
C VAL A 7 4.83 -9.15 9.71
N THR A 8 3.62 -9.43 9.23
CA THR A 8 2.84 -8.48 8.42
C THR A 8 2.37 -7.24 9.19
N HIS A 9 2.30 -7.32 10.52
CA HIS A 9 2.02 -6.16 11.37
C HIS A 9 3.18 -5.15 11.38
N PHE A 10 4.42 -5.64 11.55
CA PHE A 10 5.60 -4.78 11.63
C PHE A 10 6.17 -4.40 10.25
N TYR A 11 6.02 -5.28 9.26
CA TYR A 11 6.43 -5.03 7.89
C TYR A 11 5.26 -5.38 6.97
N PRO A 12 4.37 -4.41 6.68
CA PRO A 12 3.20 -4.65 5.84
C PRO A 12 3.62 -5.01 4.41
N LEU A 13 2.72 -5.64 3.65
CA LEU A 13 2.98 -5.90 2.24
C LEU A 13 2.57 -4.69 1.41
N LEU A 14 3.49 -4.16 0.60
CA LEU A 14 3.22 -3.11 -0.38
C LEU A 14 3.22 -3.73 -1.78
N LEU A 15 2.03 -3.92 -2.36
CA LEU A 15 1.86 -4.61 -3.64
C LEU A 15 1.56 -3.61 -4.76
N PRO A 16 2.31 -3.59 -5.87
CA PRO A 16 1.93 -2.83 -7.05
C PRO A 16 0.68 -3.48 -7.68
N LEU A 17 -0.25 -2.65 -8.13
CA LEU A 17 -1.44 -3.11 -8.85
C LEU A 17 -1.27 -2.89 -10.37
N PRO A 18 -1.87 -3.76 -11.19
CA PRO A 18 -1.89 -3.56 -12.63
C PRO A 18 -2.63 -2.26 -12.97
N LEU A 19 -2.17 -1.57 -14.01
CA LEU A 19 -2.80 -0.34 -14.53
C LEU A 19 -3.73 -0.63 -15.70
N SER A 20 -3.64 -1.83 -16.29
CA SER A 20 -4.41 -2.28 -17.44
C SER A 20 -4.74 -3.77 -17.31
N ALA A 21 -5.80 -4.19 -18.01
CA ALA A 21 -6.22 -5.57 -18.11
C ALA A 21 -5.19 -6.50 -18.79
N GLU A 22 -4.29 -5.96 -19.59
CA GLU A 22 -3.25 -6.74 -20.26
C GLU A 22 -2.15 -7.18 -19.28
N ASP A 23 -2.03 -6.46 -18.15
CA ASP A 23 -1.09 -6.75 -17.06
C ASP A 23 -1.71 -7.63 -15.96
N SER A 24 -2.82 -8.34 -16.24
CA SER A 24 -3.63 -9.10 -15.27
C SER A 24 -2.97 -10.36 -14.68
N ILE A 25 -1.66 -10.35 -14.49
CA ILE A 25 -1.04 -11.33 -13.60
C ILE A 25 -1.41 -10.86 -12.17
N PRO A 26 -2.12 -11.69 -11.39
CA PRO A 26 -2.47 -11.30 -10.02
C PRO A 26 -1.17 -11.01 -9.25
N PRO A 27 -1.07 -9.87 -8.55
CA PRO A 27 0.17 -9.51 -7.88
C PRO A 27 0.47 -10.55 -6.80
N SER A 28 1.58 -11.25 -6.99
CA SER A 28 2.06 -12.24 -6.04
C SER A 28 2.78 -11.55 -4.89
N PRO A 29 2.85 -12.16 -3.70
CA PRO A 29 3.64 -11.62 -2.58
C PRO A 29 5.12 -11.38 -2.95
N GLU A 30 5.63 -12.07 -3.96
CA GLU A 30 7.00 -11.97 -4.48
C GLU A 30 7.27 -10.62 -5.16
N GLN A 31 6.22 -9.95 -5.63
CA GLN A 31 6.30 -8.62 -6.24
C GLN A 31 6.16 -7.49 -5.21
N ALA A 32 6.09 -7.82 -3.92
CA ALA A 32 5.99 -6.83 -2.87
C ALA A 32 7.22 -5.91 -2.88
N LEU A 33 6.95 -4.61 -2.89
CA LEU A 33 7.95 -3.58 -2.82
C LEU A 33 8.34 -3.30 -1.37
N ARG A 34 9.50 -2.67 -1.19
CA ARG A 34 9.92 -2.16 0.12
C ARG A 34 8.96 -1.10 0.61
N CYS A 35 8.67 -1.10 1.90
CA CYS A 35 7.76 -0.14 2.54
C CYS A 35 8.40 1.24 2.68
N ARG A 36 8.59 1.93 1.55
CA ARG A 36 9.25 3.23 1.44
C ARG A 36 8.52 4.14 0.46
N ALA A 37 8.47 5.43 0.75
CA ALA A 37 7.86 6.45 -0.11
C ALA A 37 8.50 6.48 -1.50
N LEU A 38 9.82 6.25 -1.59
CA LEU A 38 10.53 6.17 -2.87
C LEU A 38 10.10 4.99 -3.76
N SER A 39 9.42 3.99 -3.21
CA SER A 39 8.87 2.87 -3.96
C SER A 39 7.52 3.20 -4.61
N LEU A 40 6.91 4.33 -4.26
CA LEU A 40 5.62 4.77 -4.79
C LEU A 40 5.85 5.75 -5.96
N GLU A 41 5.46 5.35 -7.17
CA GLU A 41 5.55 6.20 -8.33
C GLU A 41 4.23 6.97 -8.57
N PRO A 42 4.27 8.25 -8.99
CA PRO A 42 3.05 9.03 -9.25
C PRO A 42 2.10 8.43 -10.29
N ARG A 43 2.61 7.56 -11.18
CA ARG A 43 1.83 6.90 -12.23
C ARG A 43 1.25 5.55 -11.78
N GLY A 44 1.57 5.12 -10.56
CA GLY A 44 1.26 3.80 -10.04
C GLY A 44 0.03 3.75 -9.13
N LEU A 45 -0.43 2.51 -8.93
CA LEU A 45 -1.42 2.12 -7.93
C LEU A 45 -0.78 1.10 -7.01
N TYR A 46 -0.93 1.26 -5.70
CA TYR A 46 -0.32 0.36 -4.73
C TYR A 46 -1.30 -0.01 -3.64
N LEU A 47 -1.30 -1.29 -3.28
CA LEU A 47 -2.11 -1.83 -2.21
C LEU A 47 -1.21 -2.14 -1.01
N VAL A 48 -1.54 -1.55 0.13
CA VAL A 48 -0.92 -1.87 1.41
C VAL A 48 -1.80 -2.87 2.14
N HIS A 49 -1.24 -4.04 2.41
CA HIS A 49 -1.88 -5.10 3.19
C HIS A 49 -1.19 -5.23 4.56
N ALA A 50 -1.93 -4.86 5.60
CA ALA A 50 -1.57 -5.08 6.99
C ALA A 50 -2.70 -5.84 7.72
N PRO A 51 -2.43 -6.47 8.87
CA PRO A 51 -3.44 -7.25 9.60
C PRO A 51 -4.73 -6.47 9.90
N LEU A 52 -4.63 -5.17 10.18
CA LEU A 52 -5.74 -4.30 10.57
C LEU A 52 -6.15 -3.29 9.50
N THR A 53 -5.32 -3.07 8.47
CA THR A 53 -5.53 -2.01 7.48
C THR A 53 -5.35 -2.56 6.06
N LEU A 54 -6.29 -2.22 5.17
CA LEU A 54 -6.16 -2.44 3.73
C LEU A 54 -6.30 -1.09 3.04
N LEU A 55 -5.23 -0.61 2.42
CA LEU A 55 -5.15 0.75 1.89
C LEU A 55 -4.74 0.72 0.42
N LEU A 56 -5.49 1.41 -0.42
CA LEU A 56 -5.19 1.60 -1.84
C LEU A 56 -4.67 3.01 -2.06
N TRP A 57 -3.38 3.14 -2.33
CA TRP A 57 -2.77 4.41 -2.71
C TRP A 57 -2.90 4.64 -4.21
N VAL A 58 -3.30 5.86 -4.57
CA VAL A 58 -3.50 6.31 -5.94
C VAL A 58 -2.60 7.50 -6.25
N GLY A 59 -1.69 7.31 -7.21
CA GLY A 59 -0.78 8.35 -7.65
C GLY A 59 -1.47 9.46 -8.44
N THR A 60 -0.91 10.66 -8.40
CA THR A 60 -1.45 11.86 -9.08
C THR A 60 -1.48 11.75 -10.61
N GLN A 61 -0.65 10.89 -11.20
CA GLN A 61 -0.47 10.71 -12.65
C GLN A 61 -0.94 9.33 -13.14
N VAL A 62 -1.80 8.65 -12.38
CA VAL A 62 -2.44 7.41 -12.84
C VAL A 62 -3.25 7.69 -14.11
N PRO A 63 -3.19 6.81 -15.14
CA PRO A 63 -3.96 7.01 -16.37
C PRO A 63 -5.46 7.13 -16.11
N ALA A 64 -6.12 8.05 -16.83
CA ALA A 64 -7.57 8.26 -16.71
C ALA A 64 -8.37 7.00 -17.06
N SER A 65 -7.88 6.16 -17.99
CA SER A 65 -8.49 4.87 -18.31
C SER A 65 -8.56 3.95 -17.09
N THR A 66 -7.46 3.83 -16.35
CA THR A 66 -7.37 3.04 -15.11
C THR A 66 -8.33 3.57 -14.05
N LEU A 67 -8.46 4.90 -13.91
CA LEU A 67 -9.40 5.50 -12.96
C LEU A 67 -10.87 5.22 -13.33
N VAL A 68 -11.21 5.24 -14.62
CA VAL A 68 -12.56 4.90 -15.11
C VAL A 68 -12.84 3.43 -14.85
N GLU A 69 -11.88 2.55 -15.17
CA GLU A 69 -12.03 1.10 -15.01
C GLU A 69 -12.12 0.68 -13.54
N LEU A 70 -11.42 1.35 -12.61
CA LEU A 70 -11.45 0.97 -11.19
C LEU A 70 -12.47 1.72 -10.35
N PHE A 71 -12.67 3.02 -10.59
CA PHE A 71 -13.45 3.90 -9.74
C PHE A 71 -14.65 4.54 -10.46
N ASN A 72 -14.85 4.26 -11.76
CA ASN A 72 -15.85 4.92 -12.59
C ASN A 72 -15.73 6.45 -12.60
N THR A 73 -14.49 6.95 -12.50
CA THR A 73 -14.17 8.39 -12.56
C THR A 73 -13.08 8.67 -13.57
N SER A 74 -13.24 9.71 -14.38
CA SER A 74 -12.25 10.11 -15.39
C SER A 74 -11.21 11.10 -14.89
N CYS A 75 -11.34 11.58 -13.65
CA CYS A 75 -10.50 12.64 -13.10
C CYS A 75 -10.01 12.30 -11.69
N PHE A 76 -8.70 12.41 -11.48
CA PHE A 76 -8.08 12.21 -10.17
C PHE A 76 -8.62 13.14 -9.09
N SER A 77 -8.96 14.39 -9.43
CA SER A 77 -9.51 15.34 -8.45
C SER A 77 -10.90 14.94 -7.95
N ALA A 78 -11.70 14.26 -8.78
CA ALA A 78 -13.03 13.78 -8.43
C ALA A 78 -13.02 12.49 -7.59
N LEU A 79 -11.89 11.80 -7.50
CA LEU A 79 -11.73 10.63 -6.63
C LEU A 79 -11.81 11.05 -5.15
N SER A 80 -12.66 10.39 -4.38
CA SER A 80 -12.78 10.56 -2.93
C SER A 80 -11.74 9.73 -2.18
N SER A 81 -10.98 10.34 -1.28
CA SER A 81 -10.16 9.62 -0.30
C SER A 81 -11.02 9.18 0.90
N GLY A 82 -10.59 8.11 1.57
CA GLY A 82 -11.26 7.59 2.77
C GLY A 82 -11.73 6.14 2.64
N GLU A 83 -12.51 5.70 3.63
CA GLU A 83 -13.16 4.39 3.61
C GLU A 83 -14.10 4.29 2.38
N THR A 84 -13.80 3.36 1.47
CA THR A 84 -14.51 3.24 0.20
C THR A 84 -14.73 1.78 -0.15
N LYS A 85 -15.86 1.48 -0.81
CA LYS A 85 -16.07 0.20 -1.48
C LYS A 85 -15.80 0.39 -2.97
N LEU A 86 -15.01 -0.48 -3.58
CA LEU A 86 -14.80 -0.45 -5.03
C LEU A 86 -16.15 -0.66 -5.75
N PRO A 87 -16.47 0.13 -6.77
CA PRO A 87 -17.67 -0.08 -7.57
C PRO A 87 -17.61 -1.44 -8.27
N VAL A 88 -18.78 -2.06 -8.43
CA VAL A 88 -18.92 -3.31 -9.17
C VAL A 88 -18.96 -2.95 -10.65
N LEU A 89 -17.80 -3.03 -11.30
CA LEU A 89 -17.64 -2.79 -12.73
C LEU A 89 -17.29 -4.10 -13.44
N GLU A 90 -17.94 -4.35 -14.57
CA GLU A 90 -17.75 -5.54 -15.41
C GLU A 90 -16.60 -5.32 -16.40
N ASN A 91 -15.41 -5.01 -15.87
CA ASN A 91 -14.18 -4.94 -16.65
C ASN A 91 -13.09 -5.79 -15.97
N PRO A 92 -12.15 -6.36 -16.76
CA PRO A 92 -11.11 -7.26 -16.25
C PRO A 92 -10.26 -6.67 -15.13
N LEU A 93 -9.92 -5.37 -15.21
CA LEU A 93 -9.11 -4.71 -14.19
C LEU A 93 -9.84 -4.62 -12.84
N SER A 94 -11.09 -4.14 -12.84
CA SER A 94 -11.95 -4.06 -11.65
C SER A 94 -12.20 -5.44 -11.04
N VAL A 95 -12.49 -6.44 -11.87
CA VAL A 95 -12.71 -7.82 -11.40
C VAL A 95 -11.45 -8.37 -10.75
N SER A 96 -10.28 -8.16 -11.36
CA SER A 96 -8.99 -8.61 -10.83
C SER A 96 -8.66 -7.94 -9.49
N VAL A 97 -8.76 -6.61 -9.40
CA VAL A 97 -8.46 -5.87 -8.16
C VAL A 97 -9.46 -6.21 -7.05
N ARG A 98 -10.75 -6.34 -7.35
CA ARG A 98 -11.76 -6.78 -6.37
C ARG A 98 -11.48 -8.19 -5.88
N SER A 99 -11.17 -9.12 -6.78
CA SER A 99 -10.81 -10.50 -6.44
C SER A 99 -9.57 -10.56 -5.55
N LEU A 100 -8.56 -9.73 -5.81
CA LEU A 100 -7.37 -9.61 -4.97
C LEU A 100 -7.73 -9.08 -3.57
N VAL A 101 -8.53 -8.02 -3.48
CA VAL A 101 -8.99 -7.45 -2.20
C VAL A 101 -9.76 -8.49 -1.38
N ASP A 102 -10.65 -9.24 -2.03
CA ASP A 102 -11.42 -10.32 -1.39
C ASP A 102 -10.51 -11.46 -0.92
N THR A 103 -9.52 -11.84 -1.74
CA THR A 103 -8.51 -12.84 -1.37
C THR A 103 -7.70 -12.38 -0.16
N LEU A 104 -7.19 -11.16 -0.15
CA LEU A 104 -6.42 -10.63 0.98
C LEU A 104 -7.26 -10.51 2.26
N ASN A 105 -8.57 -10.27 2.12
CA ASN A 105 -9.49 -10.26 3.25
C ASN A 105 -9.84 -11.66 3.76
N SER A 106 -9.80 -12.70 2.93
CA SER A 106 -9.99 -14.09 3.38
C SER A 106 -8.77 -14.65 4.12
N LEU A 107 -7.58 -14.07 3.91
CA LEU A 107 -6.34 -14.45 4.61
C LEU A 107 -6.29 -13.99 6.07
N VAL A 108 -7.24 -13.18 6.53
CA VAL A 108 -7.27 -12.66 7.91
C VAL A 108 -8.58 -12.98 8.62
N PRO A 109 -8.57 -13.07 9.96
CA PRO A 109 -9.76 -13.44 10.72
C PRO A 109 -10.87 -12.38 10.69
N CYS A 110 -10.52 -11.12 10.47
CA CYS A 110 -11.46 -10.00 10.41
C CYS A 110 -11.35 -9.28 9.06
N ALA A 111 -12.42 -9.28 8.28
CA ALA A 111 -12.46 -8.57 7.00
C ALA A 111 -12.25 -7.06 7.23
N ARG A 112 -11.34 -6.48 6.44
CA ARG A 112 -11.03 -5.06 6.51
C ARG A 112 -11.77 -4.31 5.43
N LYS A 113 -12.15 -3.08 5.75
CA LYS A 113 -12.65 -2.14 4.77
C LYS A 113 -11.48 -1.55 3.99
N LEU A 114 -11.68 -1.33 2.70
CA LEU A 114 -10.69 -0.69 1.85
C LEU A 114 -10.66 0.81 2.14
N TRP A 115 -9.46 1.35 2.30
CA TRP A 115 -9.23 2.79 2.46
C TRP A 115 -8.49 3.34 1.24
N VAL A 116 -9.09 4.26 0.52
CA VAL A 116 -8.45 4.90 -0.64
C VAL A 116 -7.67 6.12 -0.17
N VAL A 117 -6.42 6.23 -0.59
CA VAL A 117 -5.52 7.35 -0.29
C VAL A 117 -5.02 7.94 -1.59
N LYS A 118 -5.27 9.24 -1.77
CA LYS A 118 -4.72 10.00 -2.88
C LYS A 118 -3.37 10.60 -2.51
N GLN A 119 -2.44 10.55 -3.45
CA GLN A 119 -1.19 11.29 -3.34
C GLN A 119 -1.46 12.80 -3.20
N GLY A 120 -0.85 13.42 -2.19
CA GLY A 120 -0.99 14.85 -1.88
C GLY A 120 -2.25 15.22 -1.09
N ASP A 121 -3.07 14.24 -0.69
CA ASP A 121 -4.26 14.47 0.14
C ASP A 121 -3.95 14.24 1.63
N THR A 122 -4.77 14.80 2.51
CA THR A 122 -4.69 14.67 3.97
C THR A 122 -4.69 13.21 4.45
N CYS A 123 -5.38 12.31 3.72
CA CYS A 123 -5.41 10.89 4.03
C CYS A 123 -4.05 10.18 3.82
N GLU A 124 -3.08 10.82 3.16
CA GLU A 124 -1.74 10.26 2.92
C GLU A 124 -0.94 10.05 4.22
N GLU A 125 -1.28 10.76 5.29
CA GLU A 125 -0.74 10.48 6.63
C GLU A 125 -1.01 9.04 7.09
N ALA A 126 -2.15 8.44 6.69
CA ALA A 126 -2.45 7.05 7.02
C ALA A 126 -1.46 6.09 6.35
N LEU A 127 -1.06 6.37 5.11
CA LEU A 127 -0.04 5.62 4.38
C LEU A 127 1.33 5.74 5.04
N GLN A 128 1.73 6.94 5.47
CA GLN A 128 3.06 7.21 6.04
C GLN A 128 3.38 6.29 7.24
N ARG A 129 2.37 5.91 8.03
CA ARG A 129 2.53 4.98 9.17
C ARG A 129 2.90 3.56 8.74
N HIS A 130 2.64 3.20 7.49
CA HIS A 130 2.95 1.89 6.91
C HIS A 130 4.27 1.88 6.11
N LEU A 131 4.89 3.03 5.87
CA LEU A 131 6.20 3.16 5.20
C LEU A 131 7.33 3.01 6.21
N VAL A 132 7.42 1.82 6.81
CA VAL A 132 8.22 1.55 8.02
C VAL A 132 9.72 1.73 7.85
N GLU A 133 10.22 1.83 6.62
CA GLU A 133 11.64 2.07 6.36
C GLU A 133 12.03 3.55 6.38
N ASP A 134 11.06 4.45 6.20
CA ASP A 134 11.29 5.89 6.22
C ASP A 134 11.23 6.46 7.64
N LYS A 135 11.55 7.75 7.77
CA LYS A 135 11.41 8.46 9.05
C LYS A 135 9.93 8.51 9.43
N SER A 136 9.64 8.11 10.66
CA SER A 136 8.27 8.16 11.17
C SER A 136 7.83 9.62 11.35
N PRO A 137 6.56 9.96 11.05
CA PRO A 137 5.99 11.28 11.32
C PRO A 137 6.12 11.69 12.79
N ASN A 138 6.22 10.72 13.71
CA ASN A 138 6.35 10.95 15.14
C ASN A 138 7.82 11.13 15.61
N GLY A 139 8.76 11.34 14.68
CA GLY A 139 10.18 11.54 14.99
C GLY A 139 10.98 10.24 15.17
N GLY A 140 10.41 9.08 14.82
CA GLY A 140 11.12 7.81 14.81
C GLY A 140 12.21 7.76 13.74
N ALA A 141 13.29 7.03 14.03
CA ALA A 141 14.42 6.81 13.13
C ALA A 141 13.98 6.04 11.87
N SER A 142 14.57 6.37 10.72
CA SER A 142 14.45 5.53 9.52
C SER A 142 15.26 4.24 9.67
N TYR A 143 15.06 3.29 8.76
CA TYR A 143 15.87 2.08 8.69
C TYR A 143 17.37 2.38 8.58
N ALA A 144 17.76 3.37 7.77
CA ALA A 144 19.15 3.78 7.60
C ALA A 144 19.74 4.40 8.88
N ASP A 145 18.97 5.26 9.56
CA ASP A 145 19.37 5.86 10.84
C ASP A 145 19.58 4.78 11.91
N PHE A 146 18.68 3.77 11.95
CA PHE A 146 18.77 2.66 12.89
C PHE A 146 20.01 1.79 12.65
N LEU A 147 20.32 1.46 11.40
CA LEU A 147 21.54 0.72 11.07
C LEU A 147 22.81 1.48 11.46
N TYR A 148 22.86 2.79 11.20
CA TYR A 148 23.96 3.64 11.63
C TYR A 148 24.11 3.63 13.17
N HIS A 149 22.99 3.79 13.89
CA HIS A 149 22.98 3.74 15.35
C HIS A 149 23.46 2.39 15.87
N LEU A 150 23.00 1.28 15.30
CA LEU A 150 23.42 -0.08 15.69
C LEU A 150 24.92 -0.27 15.48
N HIS A 151 25.44 0.16 14.33
CA HIS A 151 26.87 0.08 14.01
C HIS A 151 27.72 0.82 15.05
N ILE A 152 27.41 2.10 15.32
CA ILE A 152 28.17 2.92 16.26
C ILE A 152 28.14 2.35 17.68
N ASN A 153 26.98 1.89 18.16
CA ASN A 153 26.89 1.31 19.50
C ASN A 153 27.64 -0.03 19.60
N SER A 154 27.62 -0.84 18.55
CA SER A 154 28.37 -2.10 18.52
C SER A 154 29.88 -1.86 18.60
N VAL A 155 30.38 -0.85 17.89
CA VAL A 155 31.81 -0.46 17.94
C VAL A 155 32.19 0.05 19.34
N ARG A 156 31.34 0.84 19.98
CA ARG A 156 31.59 1.36 21.34
C ARG A 156 31.67 0.27 22.42
N MET A 157 30.93 -0.83 22.25
CA MET A 157 30.94 -1.94 23.22
C MET A 157 32.20 -2.80 23.14
N LEU A 158 32.99 -2.65 22.08
CA LEU A 158 34.25 -3.37 21.86
C LEU A 158 35.48 -2.59 22.36
N GLN A 159 35.31 -1.35 22.83
CA GLN A 159 36.35 -0.50 23.40
C GLN A 159 36.24 -0.45 24.92
#